data_AF-A0A2D7JMW7-F1
#
_entry.id   AF-A0A2D7JMW7-F1
#
_cell.length_a   1.000
_cell.length_b   1.000
_cell.length_c   1.000
_cell.angle_alpha   90.00
_cell.angle_beta   90.00
_cell.angle_gamma   90.00
#
_symmetry.space_group_name_H-M   'P 1'
#
loop_
_entity.id
_entity.type
_entity.pdbx_description
1 polymer ?
#
loop_
_entity_poly.entity_id
_entity_poly.type
_entity_poly.pdbx_seq_one_letter_code
_entity_poly.pdbx_strand_id
1 'polypeptide(L)' 'GRLLALYEHITIASGFLWDINSFDQWGVELGKKKAKELETPSMGDDFSPAAKRFLSLLNTEK' A
#
# COMPACT_ATOMS: atom_id res chain seq x y z
N GLY A 1 -7.61 19.02 -21.10
CA GLY A 1 -6.66 18.10 -21.75
C GLY A 1 -5.22 18.55 -21.60
N ARG A 2 -4.83 19.69 -22.18
CA ARG A 2 -3.40 20.08 -22.33
C ARG A 2 -2.58 20.14 -21.04
N LEU A 3 -3.12 20.70 -19.95
CA LEU A 3 -2.38 20.76 -18.68
C LEU A 3 -2.18 19.37 -18.06
N LEU A 4 -3.23 18.52 -18.09
CA LEU A 4 -3.15 17.16 -17.57
C LEU A 4 -2.15 16.31 -18.39
N ALA A 5 -2.25 16.39 -19.72
CA ALA A 5 -1.34 15.69 -20.63
C ALA A 5 0.13 16.11 -20.46
N LEU A 6 0.38 17.38 -20.12
CA LEU A 6 1.71 17.87 -19.79
C LEU A 6 2.27 17.15 -18.55
N TYR A 7 1.49 17.03 -17.48
CA TYR A 7 1.94 16.34 -16.27
C TYR A 7 2.10 14.83 -16.48
N GLU A 8 1.22 14.19 -17.24
CA GLU A 8 1.37 12.78 -17.62
C GLU A 8 2.69 12.56 -18.36
N HIS A 9 3.04 13.41 -19.32
CA HIS A 9 4.31 13.31 -20.04
C HIS A 9 5.53 13.55 -19.15
N ILE A 10 5.45 14.50 -18.21
CA ILE A 10 6.53 14.73 -17.23
C ILE A 10 6.78 13.46 -16.42
N THR A 11 5.72 12.85 -15.86
CA THR A 11 5.82 11.62 -15.06
C THR A 11 6.40 10.46 -15.86
N ILE A 12 5.99 10.31 -17.13
CA ILE A 12 6.51 9.27 -18.04
C ILE A 12 7.99 9.50 -18.34
N ALA A 13 8.39 10.72 -18.70
CA ALA A 13 9.78 11.05 -19.01
C ALA A 13 10.71 10.86 -17.80
N SER A 14 10.25 11.22 -16.59
CA SER A 14 10.98 10.96 -15.36
C SER A 14 11.16 9.47 -15.08
N GLY A 15 10.17 8.63 -15.35
CA GLY A 15 10.30 7.17 -15.22
C GLY A 15 11.35 6.60 -16.16
N PHE A 16 11.33 7.00 -17.43
CA PHE A 16 12.36 6.60 -18.40
C PHE A 16 13.77 7.06 -17.99
N LEU A 17 13.91 8.26 -17.42
CA LEU A 17 15.20 8.77 -16.96
C LEU A 17 15.79 7.95 -15.81
N TRP A 18 14.94 7.47 -14.90
CA TRP A 18 15.35 6.69 -13.74
C TRP A 18 15.35 5.17 -13.96
N ASP A 19 15.04 4.72 -15.18
CA ASP A 19 14.89 3.29 -15.51
C ASP A 19 13.86 2.59 -14.61
N ILE A 20 12.75 3.28 -14.32
CA ILE A 20 11.62 2.79 -13.52
C ILE A 20 10.36 2.80 -14.38
N ASN A 21 9.50 1.80 -14.18
CA ASN A 21 8.22 1.72 -14.87
C ASN A 21 7.17 2.66 -14.27
N SER A 22 6.78 3.72 -14.98
CA SER A 22 5.74 4.67 -14.55
C SER A 22 4.31 4.10 -14.52
N PHE A 23 4.10 2.90 -15.07
CA PHE A 23 2.77 2.33 -15.27
C PHE A 23 2.47 1.12 -14.38
N ASP A 24 3.41 0.69 -13.54
CA ASP A 24 3.18 -0.41 -12.59
C ASP A 24 2.75 0.06 -11.19
N GLN A 25 2.22 -0.89 -10.42
CA GLN A 25 1.67 -0.65 -9.08
C GLN A 25 1.87 -1.84 -8.14
N TRP A 26 3.06 -2.45 -8.10
CA TRP A 26 3.33 -3.59 -7.21
C TRP A 26 3.17 -3.26 -5.72
N GLY A 27 3.40 -2.00 -5.34
CA GLY A 27 3.34 -1.54 -3.94
C GLY A 27 1.98 -1.71 -3.25
N VAL A 28 0.89 -1.94 -3.99
CA VAL A 28 -0.45 -2.09 -3.41
C VAL A 28 -0.74 -3.50 -2.90
N GLU A 29 0.01 -4.50 -3.37
CA GLU A 29 -0.35 -5.92 -3.18
C GLU A 29 -0.17 -6.38 -1.74
N LEU A 30 0.94 -6.00 -1.09
CA LEU A 30 1.22 -6.39 0.29
C LEU A 30 0.16 -5.84 1.25
N GLY A 31 -0.24 -4.58 1.07
CA GLY A 31 -1.28 -3.94 1.88
C GLY A 31 -2.63 -4.66 1.73
N LYS A 32 -3.04 -4.97 0.49
CA LYS A 32 -4.25 -5.75 0.22
C LYS A 32 -4.22 -7.14 0.86
N LYS A 33 -3.07 -7.82 0.78
CA LYS A 33 -2.89 -9.13 1.41
C LYS A 33 -2.98 -9.05 2.94
N LYS A 34 -2.29 -8.08 3.55
CA LYS A 34 -2.29 -7.86 5.01
C LYS A 34 -3.66 -7.48 5.54
N ALA A 35 -4.41 -6.63 4.81
CA ALA A 35 -5.79 -6.29 5.17
C ALA A 35 -6.69 -7.53 5.17
N LYS A 36 -6.56 -8.41 4.17
CA LYS A 36 -7.30 -9.68 4.11
C LYS A 36 -6.91 -10.64 5.25
N GLU A 37 -5.64 -10.69 5.64
CA GLU A 37 -5.18 -11.46 6.80
C GLU A 37 -5.82 -10.95 8.10
N LEU A 38 -6.05 -9.64 8.26
CA LEU A 38 -6.70 -9.05 9.43
C LEU A 38 -8.20 -9.36 9.54
N GLU A 39 -8.88 -9.62 8.42
CA GLU A 39 -10.30 -10.04 8.44
C GLU A 39 -10.48 -11.42 9.10
N THR A 40 -9.41 -12.23 9.13
CA THR A 40 -9.44 -13.57 9.72
C THR A 40 -8.76 -13.55 11.10
N PRO A 41 -9.50 -13.65 12.21
CA PRO A 41 -8.96 -13.44 13.56
C PRO A 41 -7.85 -14.41 13.98
N SER A 42 -7.69 -15.55 13.30
CA SER A 42 -6.71 -16.58 13.63
C SER A 42 -5.30 -16.34 13.07
N MET A 43 -5.09 -15.32 12.23
CA MET A 43 -3.79 -15.00 11.59
C MET A 43 -3.08 -13.78 12.21
N GLY A 44 -3.64 -13.19 13.26
CA GLY A 44 -3.09 -12.02 13.94
C GLY A 44 -1.75 -12.23 14.65
N ASP A 45 -1.28 -13.48 14.76
CA ASP A 45 -0.09 -13.81 15.55
C ASP A 45 1.25 -13.57 14.84
N ASP A 46 1.27 -13.44 13.51
CA ASP A 46 2.49 -13.17 12.74
C ASP A 46 2.81 -11.66 12.64
N PHE A 47 1.98 -10.80 13.22
CA PHE A 47 2.21 -9.36 13.20
C PHE A 47 3.25 -8.89 14.24
N SER A 48 3.89 -7.75 13.96
CA SER A 48 4.86 -7.17 14.89
C SER A 48 4.22 -6.83 16.25
N PRO A 49 5.00 -6.77 17.34
CA PRO A 49 4.47 -6.44 18.67
C PRO A 49 3.71 -5.10 18.71
N ALA A 50 4.14 -4.12 17.90
CA ALA A 50 3.45 -2.83 17.77
C ALA A 50 2.06 -2.98 17.14
N ALA A 51 1.95 -3.76 16.07
CA ALA A 51 0.68 -4.04 15.41
C ALA A 51 -0.28 -4.82 16.33
N LYS A 52 0.22 -5.83 17.06
CA LYS A 52 -0.59 -6.57 18.05
C LYS A 52 -1.12 -5.64 19.15
N ARG A 53 -0.27 -4.76 19.69
CA ARG A 53 -0.68 -3.77 20.69
C ARG A 53 -1.77 -2.85 20.15
N PHE A 54 -1.61 -2.35 18.94
CA PHE A 54 -2.61 -1.50 18.31
C PHE A 54 -3.95 -2.22 18.10
N LEU A 55 -3.93 -3.47 17.61
CA LEU A 55 -5.14 -4.29 17.47
C LEU A 55 -5.82 -4.57 18.81
N SER A 56 -5.04 -4.79 19.88
CA SER A 56 -5.61 -4.96 21.23
C SER A 56 -6.34 -3.72 21.72
N LEU A 57 -5.82 -2.52 21.42
CA LEU A 57 -6.49 -1.26 21.76
C LEU A 57 -7.79 -1.08 20.97
N LEU A 58 -7.80 -1.40 19.68
CA LEU A 58 -9.00 -1.30 18.85
C LEU A 58 -10.11 -2.28 19.28
N ASN A 59 -9.76 -3.47 19.75
CA ASN A 59 -10.74 -4.43 20.24
C ASN A 59 -11.29 -4.08 21.64
N THR A 60 -10.57 -3.28 22.43
CA THR A 60 -11.07 -2.81 23.74
C THR A 60 -12.01 -1.61 23.65
N GLU A 61 -12.00 -0.86 22.53
CA GLU A 61 -12.90 0.28 22.32
C GLU A 61 -14.22 -0.10 21.61
N LYS A 62 -14.39 -1.37 21.22
CA LYS A 62 -15.67 -1.92 20.75
C LYS A 62 -16.45 -2.55 21.91
#